data_AF-A0A141RLZ7-F1
#
_entry.id   AF-A0A141RLZ7-F1
#
_cell.length_a   1.000
_cell.length_b   1.000
_cell.length_c   1.000
_cell.angle_alpha   90.00
_cell.angle_beta   90.00
_cell.angle_gamma   90.00
#
_symmetry.space_group_name_H-M   'P 1'
#
loop_
_entity.id
_entity.type
_entity.pdbx_description
1 polymer ?
#
loop_
_entity_poly.entity_id
_entity_poly.type
_entity_poly.pdbx_seq_one_letter_code
_entity_poly.pdbx_strand_id
1 'polypeptide(L)' 'ARHLSFTRAAIELNVTHSAISQHVKSLEQQLNCQLFVRGSRGLMLTTEGESLLPVLNDSFDRMAGMLDRF' A
#
# COMPACT_ATOMS: atom_id res chain seq x y z
N ALA A 1 -0.08 1.61 -4.35
CA ALA A 1 -0.31 2.63 -5.41
C ALA A 1 -0.04 2.11 -6.82
N ARG A 2 1.12 1.47 -7.06
CA ARG A 2 1.61 1.08 -8.39
C ARG A 2 0.63 0.31 -9.29
N HIS A 3 -0.25 -0.52 -8.71
CA HIS A 3 -1.28 -1.25 -9.45
C HIS A 3 -2.70 -0.69 -9.36
N LEU A 4 -2.96 0.26 -8.44
CA LEU A 4 -4.31 0.76 -8.11
C LEU A 4 -5.35 -0.37 -7.99
N SER A 5 -4.93 -1.53 -7.46
CA SER A 5 -5.74 -2.74 -7.35
C SER A 5 -5.15 -3.64 -6.26
N PHE A 6 -5.96 -3.95 -5.24
CA PHE A 6 -5.56 -4.88 -4.19
C PHE A 6 -5.32 -6.29 -4.71
N THR A 7 -6.06 -6.73 -5.73
CA THR A 7 -5.88 -8.06 -6.34
C THR A 7 -4.50 -8.19 -6.99
N ARG A 8 -4.09 -7.20 -7.78
CA ARG A 8 -2.77 -7.22 -8.44
C ARG A 8 -1.63 -7.08 -7.43
N ALA A 9 -1.79 -6.22 -6.44
CA ALA A 9 -0.82 -6.08 -5.35
C ALA A 9 -0.66 -7.38 -4.54
N ALA A 10 -1.76 -8.09 -4.29
CA ALA A 10 -1.73 -9.36 -3.58
C ALA A 10 -0.94 -10.44 -4.35
N ILE A 11 -1.14 -10.52 -5.67
CA ILE A 11 -0.40 -11.46 -6.54
C ILE A 11 1.10 -11.15 -6.52
N GLU A 12 1.49 -9.89 -6.68
CA GLU A 12 2.90 -9.48 -6.67
C GLU A 12 3.59 -9.79 -5.34
N LEU A 13 2.89 -9.56 -4.23
CA LEU A 13 3.41 -9.80 -2.88
C LEU A 13 3.25 -11.26 -2.43
N ASN A 14 2.70 -12.14 -3.28
CA ASN A 14 2.39 -13.54 -2.97
C ASN A 14 1.54 -13.71 -1.69
N VAL A 15 0.57 -12.81 -1.48
CA VAL A 15 -0.38 -12.82 -0.37
C VAL A 15 -1.81 -12.93 -0.87
N THR A 16 -2.77 -13.18 0.03
CA THR A 16 -4.19 -13.15 -0.34
C THR A 16 -4.71 -11.71 -0.46
N HIS A 17 -5.74 -11.51 -1.28
CA HIS A 17 -6.45 -10.22 -1.35
C HIS A 17 -6.94 -9.76 0.03
N SER A 18 -7.42 -10.69 0.85
CA SER A 18 -7.90 -10.42 2.21
C SER A 18 -6.78 -9.88 3.09
N ALA A 19 -5.59 -10.50 3.04
CA ALA A 19 -4.44 -10.08 3.82
C ALA A 19 -4.01 -8.65 3.48
N ILE A 20 -3.83 -8.32 2.20
CA ILE A 20 -3.40 -6.97 1.82
C ILE A 20 -4.47 -5.91 2.15
N SER A 21 -5.76 -6.24 1.97
CA SER A 21 -6.85 -5.33 2.34
C SER A 21 -6.90 -5.07 3.85
N GLN A 22 -6.58 -6.08 4.67
CA GLN A 22 -6.57 -5.95 6.12
C GLN A 22 -5.35 -5.16 6.60
N HIS A 23 -4.18 -5.37 6.01
CA HIS A 23 -2.99 -4.57 6.30
C HIS A 23 -3.21 -3.08 6.01
N VAL A 24 -3.78 -2.75 4.84
CA VAL A 24 -4.09 -1.35 4.49
C VAL A 24 -5.11 -0.76 5.46
N LYS A 25 -6.18 -1.49 5.78
CA LYS A 25 -7.18 -1.02 6.75
C LYS A 25 -6.58 -0.79 8.14
N SER A 26 -5.69 -1.66 8.59
CA SER A 26 -4.99 -1.49 9.87
C SER A 26 -4.09 -0.25 9.86
N LEU A 27 -3.40 0.01 8.75
CA LEU A 27 -2.57 1.20 8.60
C LEU A 27 -3.42 2.47 8.62
N GLU A 28 -4.52 2.51 7.87
CA GLU A 28 -5.48 3.62 7.87
C GLU A 28 -6.04 3.89 9.28
N GLN A 29 -6.33 2.84 10.05
CA GLN A 29 -6.76 2.96 11.45
C GLN A 29 -5.67 3.53 12.35
N GLN A 30 -4.42 3.10 12.20
CA GLN A 30 -3.30 3.61 12.99
C GLN A 30 -2.98 5.07 12.67
N LEU A 31 -3.12 5.47 11.41
CA LEU A 31 -2.88 6.83 10.95
C LEU A 31 -4.10 7.75 11.11
N ASN A 32 -5.25 7.20 11.49
CA ASN A 32 -6.54 7.90 11.57
C ASN A 32 -6.89 8.67 10.29
N CYS A 33 -6.54 8.13 9.12
CA CYS A 33 -6.86 8.69 7.80
C CYS A 33 -7.06 7.58 6.77
N GLN A 34 -7.87 7.84 5.74
CA GLN A 34 -7.98 6.94 4.59
C GLN A 34 -6.84 7.20 3.62
N LEU A 35 -6.20 6.15 3.13
CA LEU A 35 -5.15 6.18 2.11
C LEU A 35 -5.70 5.78 0.73
N PHE A 36 -6.76 4.96 0.71
CA PHE A 36 -7.42 4.55 -0.51
C PHE A 36 -8.94 4.74 -0.45
N VAL A 37 -9.52 5.09 -1.59
CA VAL A 37 -10.97 5.18 -1.78
C VAL A 37 -11.40 4.33 -2.98
N ARG A 38 -12.58 3.73 -2.89
CA ARG A 38 -13.20 3.01 -4.01
C ARG A 38 -14.07 3.97 -4.80
N GLY A 39 -13.63 4.31 -6.01
CA GLY A 39 -14.41 5.08 -6.99
C GLY A 39 -15.10 4.18 -8.01
N SER A 40 -15.92 4.78 -8.87
CA SER A 40 -16.61 4.11 -9.99
C SER A 40 -15.67 3.44 -10.99
N ARG A 41 -14.41 3.87 -11.05
CA ARG A 41 -13.36 3.35 -11.95
C ARG A 41 -12.34 2.45 -11.26
N GLY A 42 -12.54 2.12 -9.98
CA GLY A 42 -11.65 1.26 -9.21
C GLY A 42 -11.07 1.93 -7.97
N LEU A 43 -9.95 1.39 -7.49
CA LEU A 43 -9.27 1.87 -6.29
C LEU A 43 -8.40 3.08 -6.63
N MET A 44 -8.53 4.15 -5.86
CA MET A 44 -7.76 5.39 -6.03
C MET A 44 -7.07 5.75 -4.71
N LEU A 45 -5.98 6.50 -4.77
CA LEU A 45 -5.39 7.11 -3.58
C LEU A 45 -6.21 8.32 -3.14
N THR A 46 -6.22 8.57 -1.84
CA THR A 46 -6.62 9.87 -1.29
C THR A 46 -5.46 10.85 -1.36
N THR A 47 -5.71 12.12 -1.03
CA THR A 47 -4.66 13.14 -0.89
C THR A 47 -3.59 12.73 0.13
N GLU A 48 -4.01 12.14 1.24
CA GLU A 48 -3.16 11.59 2.30
C GLU A 48 -2.36 10.39 1.78
N GLY A 49 -3.01 9.50 1.02
CA GLY A 49 -2.38 8.38 0.35
C GLY A 49 -1.31 8.81 -0.64
N GLU A 50 -1.56 9.84 -1.45
CA GLU A 50 -0.58 10.42 -2.37
C GLU A 50 0.60 11.05 -1.63
N SER A 51 0.33 11.76 -0.52
CA SER A 51 1.36 12.40 0.30
C SER A 51 2.27 11.39 1.02
N LEU A 52 1.69 10.27 1.47
CA LEU A 52 2.43 9.23 2.20
C LEU A 52 3.22 8.30 1.27
N LEU A 53 2.76 8.12 0.04
CA LEU A 53 3.37 7.21 -0.93
C LEU A 53 4.89 7.38 -1.14
N PRO A 54 5.45 8.59 -1.36
CA PRO A 54 6.89 8.74 -1.57
C PRO A 54 7.70 8.35 -0.32
N VAL A 55 7.18 8.62 0.88
CA VAL A 55 7.83 8.27 2.15
C VAL A 55 7.86 6.76 2.35
N LEU A 56 6.76 6.07 2.03
CA LEU A 56 6.68 4.61 2.11
C LEU A 56 7.63 3.95 1.11
N ASN A 57 7.67 4.43 -0.15
CA ASN A 57 8.58 3.89 -1.16
C ASN A 57 10.05 4.01 -0.72
N ASP A 58 10.51 5.20 -0.31
CA ASP A 58 11.89 5.41 0.15
C ASP A 58 12.21 4.54 1.38
N SER A 59 11.27 4.41 2.32
CA SER A 59 11.45 3.55 3.50
C SER A 59 11.58 2.07 3.12
N PHE A 60 10.72 1.56 2.24
CA PHE A 60 10.79 0.17 1.78
C PHE A 60 12.03 -0.11 0.94
N ASP A 61 12.43 0.81 0.06
CA ASP A 61 13.65 0.67 -0.74
C ASP A 61 14.90 0.60 0.17
N ARG A 62 14.94 1.39 1.24
CA ARG A 62 16.01 1.31 2.26
C ARG A 62 16.01 -0.02 3.01
N MET A 63 14.84 -0.54 3.36
CA MET A 63 14.73 -1.86 4.02
C MET A 63 15.20 -2.97 3.07
N ALA A 64 14.75 -2.96 1.82
CA ALA A 64 15.14 -3.94 0.80
C ALA A 64 16.66 -3.90 0.58
N GLY A 65 17.24 -2.72 0.39
CA GLY A 65 18.69 -2.57 0.22
C GLY A 65 19.54 -2.97 1.43
N MET A 66 18.93 -3.09 2.62
CA MET A 66 19.58 -3.67 3.80
C MET A 66 19.44 -5.20 3.84
N LEU A 67 18.29 -5.73 3.45
CA LEU A 67 18.04 -7.17 3.39
C LEU A 67 18.89 -7.85 2.30
N ASP A 68 19.10 -7.20 1.15
CA ASP A 68 19.94 -7.71 0.04
C ASP A 68 21.43 -7.82 0.39
N ARG A 69 21.86 -7.28 1.55
CA ARG A 69 23.25 -7.37 2.02
C ARG A 69 23.52 -8.62 2.86
N PHE A 70 22.48 -9.38 3.22
CA PHE A 70 22.56 -10.63 3.97
C PHE A 70 22.30 -11.82 3.05
#